data_AF-A0A1E4TNI8-F1
#
_entry.id   AF-A0A1E4TNI8-F1
#
_cell.length_a   1.000
_cell.length_b   1.000
_cell.length_c   1.000
_cell.angle_alpha   90.00
_cell.angle_beta   90.00
_cell.angle_gamma   90.00
#
_symmetry.space_group_name_H-M   'P 1'
#
loop_
_entity.id
_entity.type
_entity.pdbx_description
1 polymer ?
#
loop_
_entity_poly.entity_id
_entity_poly.type
_entity_poly.pdbx_seq_one_letter_code
_entity_poly.pdbx_strand_id
1 'polypeptide(L)'
;MSEVVGISKRKLNNFIYKDSTSSFIAGGIAGCLSRTAVSPFERVKVLYQVQGPGANSSYNDGVIKTVIKIWKEEGFKGLFRGNGINCIRVFPYSAVQYACYQYIKPFLLKPGDLELTTTNKLIAGGISGAASVICTYPLDLVKTRLSIQTASLKNLTKSKINVSKNEKPPGMFRSLINIYHNEGKIWGLYRGIWPTTLGVAPYVSLNFTIYEKLKEFFVPVEHKYDSIVKLLVGAASGGISQTLIYPFDILRRRFQVLSMGTGEMGFAYTGVTHALVTIVKLEGYRGLYKGLVANLFKICPSMAIQWASYELIKEQFI
;
A
#
# COMPACT_ATOMS: atom_id res chain seq x y z
N MET A 1 -42.65 -6.91 -15.94
CA MET A 1 -41.49 -6.17 -15.37
C MET A 1 -40.84 -6.90 -14.19
N SER A 2 -41.61 -7.63 -13.38
CA SER A 2 -41.17 -8.49 -12.27
C SER A 2 -40.31 -9.70 -12.68
N GLU A 3 -40.62 -10.37 -13.80
CA GLU A 3 -39.82 -11.51 -14.31
C GLU A 3 -38.43 -11.11 -14.80
N VAL A 4 -38.28 -9.97 -15.48
CA VAL A 4 -36.98 -9.47 -15.97
C VAL A 4 -36.06 -9.12 -14.81
N VAL A 5 -36.61 -8.55 -13.73
CA VAL A 5 -35.89 -8.28 -12.49
C VAL A 5 -35.51 -9.58 -11.77
N GLY A 6 -36.39 -10.59 -11.79
CA GLY A 6 -36.13 -11.93 -11.25
C GLY A 6 -35.00 -12.68 -11.98
N ILE A 7 -34.99 -12.63 -13.31
CA ILE A 7 -33.94 -13.23 -14.16
C ILE A 7 -32.61 -12.51 -13.98
N SER A 8 -32.62 -11.17 -13.88
CA SER A 8 -31.44 -10.36 -13.59
C SER A 8 -30.85 -10.68 -12.21
N LYS A 9 -31.69 -10.77 -11.16
CA LYS A 9 -31.27 -11.18 -9.81
C LYS A 9 -30.70 -12.60 -9.78
N ARG A 10 -31.29 -13.54 -10.51
CA ARG A 10 -30.84 -14.94 -10.57
C ARG A 10 -29.50 -15.07 -11.32
N LYS A 11 -29.32 -14.33 -12.41
CA LYS A 11 -28.03 -14.24 -13.13
C LYS A 11 -26.95 -13.55 -12.30
N LEU A 12 -27.30 -12.49 -11.56
CA LEU A 12 -26.39 -11.77 -10.68
C LEU A 12 -25.94 -12.65 -9.50
N ASN A 13 -26.87 -13.36 -8.87
CA ASN A 13 -26.56 -14.33 -7.83
C ASN A 13 -25.63 -15.41 -8.39
N ASN A 14 -25.96 -16.03 -9.53
CA ASN A 14 -25.10 -17.04 -10.15
C ASN A 14 -23.71 -16.50 -10.56
N PHE A 15 -23.58 -15.20 -10.83
CA PHE A 15 -22.28 -14.57 -11.11
C PHE A 15 -21.47 -14.31 -9.84
N ILE A 16 -22.13 -13.89 -8.75
CA ILE A 16 -21.52 -13.64 -7.43
C ILE A 16 -21.07 -14.96 -6.78
N TYR A 17 -21.89 -16.01 -6.88
CA TYR A 17 -21.62 -17.34 -6.31
C TYR A 17 -20.66 -18.20 -7.14
N LYS A 18 -20.07 -17.67 -8.23
CA LYS A 18 -18.89 -18.32 -8.84
C LYS A 18 -17.71 -18.18 -7.87
N ASP A 19 -17.04 -19.28 -7.55
CA ASP A 19 -15.91 -19.32 -6.60
C ASP A 19 -14.86 -18.22 -6.81
N SER A 20 -14.53 -17.93 -8.08
CA SER A 20 -13.58 -16.88 -8.43
C SER A 20 -14.08 -15.47 -8.12
N THR A 21 -15.36 -15.20 -8.40
CA THR A 21 -15.98 -13.88 -8.15
C THR A 21 -16.22 -13.67 -6.66
N SER A 22 -16.70 -14.69 -5.96
CA SER A 22 -16.86 -14.69 -4.50
C SER A 22 -15.52 -14.42 -3.81
N SER A 23 -14.47 -15.15 -4.19
CA SER A 23 -13.12 -14.93 -3.65
C SER A 23 -12.59 -13.52 -3.93
N PHE A 24 -12.90 -12.96 -5.10
CA PHE A 24 -12.53 -11.59 -5.45
C PHE A 24 -13.25 -10.55 -4.58
N ILE A 25 -14.57 -10.69 -4.41
CA ILE A 25 -15.38 -9.78 -3.59
C ILE A 25 -14.98 -9.89 -2.12
N ALA A 26 -14.85 -11.11 -1.60
CA ALA A 26 -14.39 -11.38 -0.23
C ALA A 26 -13.02 -10.76 0.01
N GLY A 27 -12.07 -10.95 -0.91
CA GLY A 27 -10.75 -10.34 -0.85
C GLY A 27 -10.79 -8.80 -0.88
N GLY A 28 -11.68 -8.22 -1.69
CA GLY A 28 -11.89 -6.78 -1.78
C GLY A 28 -12.43 -6.18 -0.48
N ILE A 29 -13.46 -6.78 0.11
CA ILE A 29 -14.07 -6.33 1.37
C ILE A 29 -13.08 -6.52 2.54
N ALA A 30 -12.48 -7.71 2.65
CA ALA A 30 -11.47 -7.99 3.66
C ALA A 30 -10.27 -7.04 3.59
N GLY A 31 -9.83 -6.71 2.36
CA GLY A 31 -8.82 -5.69 2.11
C GLY A 31 -9.25 -4.31 2.62
N CYS A 32 -10.49 -3.89 2.37
CA CYS A 32 -11.02 -2.60 2.85
C CYS A 32 -11.12 -2.53 4.38
N LEU A 33 -11.59 -3.61 5.03
CA LEU A 33 -11.67 -3.71 6.49
C LEU A 33 -10.28 -3.62 7.13
N SER A 34 -9.33 -4.39 6.62
CA SER A 34 -7.93 -4.36 7.07
C SER A 34 -7.32 -2.96 6.95
N ARG A 35 -7.47 -2.30 5.78
CA ARG A 35 -6.95 -0.93 5.56
C ARG A 35 -7.57 0.09 6.50
N THR A 36 -8.86 -0.06 6.79
CA THR A 36 -9.58 0.82 7.71
C THR A 36 -9.07 0.65 9.13
N ALA A 37 -8.96 -0.59 9.62
CA ALA A 37 -8.48 -0.87 10.97
C ALA A 37 -7.08 -0.31 11.23
N VAL A 38 -6.19 -0.37 10.24
CA VAL A 38 -4.80 0.10 10.38
C VAL A 38 -4.55 1.52 9.86
N SER A 39 -5.61 2.23 9.45
CA SER A 39 -5.52 3.60 8.94
C SER A 39 -4.80 4.58 9.88
N PRO A 40 -4.99 4.54 11.21
CA PRO A 40 -4.24 5.42 12.11
C PRO A 40 -2.72 5.27 11.98
N PHE A 41 -2.21 4.04 11.91
CA PHE A 41 -0.78 3.76 11.78
C PHE A 41 -0.25 4.07 10.38
N GLU A 42 -1.02 3.78 9.32
CA GLU A 42 -0.67 4.16 7.95
C GLU A 42 -0.56 5.70 7.84
N ARG A 43 -1.44 6.44 8.50
CA ARG A 43 -1.38 7.90 8.54
C ARG A 43 -0.08 8.39 9.18
N VAL A 44 0.27 7.86 10.36
CA VAL A 44 1.53 8.23 11.02
C VAL A 44 2.73 7.90 10.14
N LYS A 45 2.74 6.72 9.52
CA LYS A 45 3.79 6.31 8.57
C LYS A 45 3.95 7.35 7.46
N VAL A 46 2.88 7.67 6.74
CA VAL A 46 2.94 8.62 5.60
C VAL A 46 3.44 9.99 6.06
N LEU A 47 2.94 10.51 7.19
CA LEU A 47 3.38 11.79 7.74
C LEU A 47 4.88 11.80 8.07
N TYR A 48 5.43 10.70 8.58
CA TYR A 48 6.86 10.62 8.91
C TYR A 48 7.70 10.55 7.63
N GLN A 49 7.26 9.80 6.63
CA GLN A 49 8.00 9.60 5.38
C GLN A 49 8.14 10.89 4.56
N VAL A 50 7.16 11.78 4.66
CA VAL A 50 7.10 13.04 3.88
C VAL A 50 7.63 14.26 4.63
N GLN A 51 8.12 14.11 5.85
CA GLN A 51 8.77 15.21 6.58
C GLN A 51 10.13 15.55 5.96
N GLY A 52 10.21 16.77 5.40
CA GLY A 52 11.42 17.30 4.79
C GLY A 52 12.51 17.72 5.77
N PRO A 53 13.71 18.08 5.25
CA PRO A 53 14.79 18.65 6.05
C PRO A 53 14.33 19.96 6.70
N GLY A 54 14.54 20.12 8.01
CA GLY A 54 14.14 21.33 8.75
C GLY A 54 12.68 21.40 9.18
N ALA A 55 11.84 20.39 8.89
CA ALA A 55 10.53 20.26 9.51
C ALA A 55 10.72 19.92 10.99
N ASN A 56 10.82 20.94 11.84
CA ASN A 56 10.98 20.86 13.29
C ASN A 56 10.10 19.75 13.89
N SER A 57 10.74 18.70 14.41
CA SER A 57 10.39 17.75 15.50
C SER A 57 8.93 17.43 15.83
N SER A 58 7.95 17.78 14.98
CA SER A 58 6.53 17.83 15.33
C SER A 58 5.93 16.45 15.59
N TYR A 59 6.68 15.41 15.22
CA TYR A 59 6.28 14.02 15.38
C TYR A 59 7.45 13.09 15.79
N ASN A 60 8.43 13.60 16.54
CA ASN A 60 9.51 12.76 17.09
C ASN A 60 9.09 12.00 18.37
N ASP A 61 7.91 12.28 18.92
CA ASP A 61 7.46 11.79 20.22
C ASP A 61 6.99 10.31 20.23
N GLY A 62 7.18 9.60 19.13
CA GLY A 62 6.77 8.20 18.97
C GLY A 62 5.39 8.02 18.35
N VAL A 63 5.13 6.81 17.85
CA VAL A 63 3.95 6.51 17.01
C VAL A 63 2.64 6.77 17.75
N ILE A 64 2.53 6.30 19.00
CA ILE A 64 1.29 6.42 19.80
C ILE A 64 1.00 7.87 20.15
N LYS A 65 2.01 8.64 20.59
CA LYS A 65 1.83 10.07 20.89
C LYS A 65 1.41 10.85 19.66
N THR A 66 1.94 10.51 18.48
CA THR A 66 1.47 11.09 17.21
C THR A 66 0.02 10.74 16.90
N VAL A 67 -0.42 9.49 17.11
CA VAL A 67 -1.84 9.10 16.93
C VAL A 67 -2.73 9.95 17.84
N ILE A 68 -2.35 10.09 19.11
CA ILE A 68 -3.09 10.91 20.10
C ILE A 68 -3.10 12.38 19.69
N LYS A 69 -1.97 12.91 19.21
CA LYS A 69 -1.86 14.28 18.72
C LYS A 69 -2.81 14.53 17.54
N ILE A 70 -2.82 13.63 16.55
CA ILE A 70 -3.74 13.70 15.41
C ILE A 70 -5.20 13.63 15.89
N TRP A 71 -5.51 12.75 16.85
CA TRP A 71 -6.86 12.68 17.41
C TRP A 71 -7.28 14.00 18.06
N LYS A 72 -6.42 14.58 18.90
CA LYS A 72 -6.69 15.86 19.58
C LYS A 72 -6.80 17.03 18.60
N GLU A 73 -5.94 17.07 17.58
CA GLU A 73 -5.87 18.21 16.66
C GLU A 73 -6.86 18.13 15.50
N GLU A 74 -7.15 16.92 15.00
CA GLU A 74 -7.96 16.70 13.81
C GLU A 74 -9.25 15.91 14.05
N GLY A 75 -9.41 15.31 15.23
CA GLY A 75 -10.54 14.44 15.58
C GLY A 75 -10.46 13.04 14.98
N PHE A 76 -11.48 12.22 15.26
CA PHE A 76 -11.62 10.85 14.72
C PHE A 76 -11.47 10.81 13.19
N LYS A 77 -12.15 11.71 12.47
CA LYS A 77 -12.07 11.81 11.00
C LYS A 77 -10.66 12.10 10.49
N GLY A 78 -9.80 12.70 11.31
CA GLY A 78 -8.38 12.89 11.04
C GLY A 78 -7.66 11.57 10.82
N LEU A 79 -7.82 10.58 11.70
CA LEU A 79 -7.12 9.29 11.59
C LEU A 79 -7.45 8.49 10.31
N PHE A 80 -8.62 8.70 9.72
CA PHE A 80 -9.12 7.97 8.55
C PHE A 80 -9.06 8.76 7.24
N ARG A 81 -8.49 9.97 7.28
CA ARG A 81 -8.38 10.80 6.07
C ARG A 81 -7.42 10.16 5.06
N GLY A 82 -7.90 10.02 3.83
CA GLY A 82 -7.23 9.25 2.78
C GLY A 82 -7.61 7.76 2.74
N ASN A 83 -8.28 7.23 3.78
CA ASN A 83 -8.66 5.81 3.84
C ASN A 83 -9.65 5.41 2.74
N GLY A 84 -10.65 6.24 2.43
CA GLY A 84 -11.57 5.96 1.31
C GLY A 84 -10.83 5.74 -0.02
N ILE A 85 -9.77 6.53 -0.25
CA ILE A 85 -8.92 6.41 -1.43
C ILE A 85 -8.07 5.11 -1.36
N ASN A 86 -7.61 4.72 -0.16
CA ASN A 86 -6.95 3.43 0.05
C ASN A 86 -7.86 2.25 -0.34
N CYS A 87 -9.14 2.30 0.04
CA CYS A 87 -10.12 1.25 -0.24
C CYS A 87 -10.49 1.19 -1.73
N ILE A 88 -10.77 2.34 -2.37
CA ILE A 88 -11.11 2.40 -3.80
C ILE A 88 -10.02 1.74 -4.67
N ARG A 89 -8.74 1.89 -4.29
CA ARG A 89 -7.61 1.31 -5.02
C ARG A 89 -7.62 -0.23 -5.02
N VAL A 90 -8.18 -0.88 -4.01
CA VAL A 90 -8.11 -2.35 -3.88
C VAL A 90 -8.73 -3.01 -5.12
N PHE A 91 -9.86 -2.50 -5.60
CA PHE A 91 -10.59 -3.11 -6.71
C PHE A 91 -9.86 -3.03 -8.06
N PRO A 92 -9.40 -1.87 -8.56
CA PRO A 92 -8.67 -1.81 -9.83
C PRO A 92 -7.38 -2.64 -9.80
N TYR A 93 -6.66 -2.61 -8.69
CA TYR A 93 -5.43 -3.38 -8.51
C TYR A 93 -5.70 -4.88 -8.63
N SER A 94 -6.64 -5.39 -7.84
CA SER A 94 -7.00 -6.81 -7.85
C SER A 94 -7.60 -7.24 -9.19
N ALA A 95 -8.37 -6.38 -9.85
CA ALA A 95 -8.99 -6.68 -11.15
C ALA A 95 -7.94 -6.89 -12.24
N VAL A 96 -6.96 -5.98 -12.36
CA VAL A 96 -5.87 -6.12 -13.33
C VAL A 96 -5.00 -7.33 -12.99
N GLN A 97 -4.66 -7.51 -11.72
CA GLN A 97 -3.87 -8.66 -11.29
C GLN A 97 -4.56 -9.99 -11.64
N TYR A 98 -5.87 -10.11 -11.36
CA TYR A 98 -6.65 -11.30 -11.70
C TYR A 98 -6.74 -11.51 -13.21
N ALA A 99 -7.04 -10.47 -13.99
CA ALA A 99 -7.11 -10.55 -15.45
C ALA A 99 -5.78 -11.00 -16.06
N CYS A 100 -4.67 -10.40 -15.66
CA CYS A 100 -3.34 -10.80 -16.09
C CYS A 100 -3.01 -12.24 -15.66
N TYR A 101 -3.36 -12.64 -14.44
CA TYR A 101 -3.12 -13.99 -13.97
C TYR A 101 -3.89 -15.03 -14.80
N GLN A 102 -5.17 -14.77 -15.10
CA GLN A 102 -5.99 -15.65 -15.94
C GLN A 102 -5.47 -15.73 -17.38
N TYR A 103 -4.91 -14.64 -17.91
CA TYR A 103 -4.30 -14.64 -19.24
C TYR A 103 -2.98 -15.43 -19.27
N ILE A 104 -2.15 -15.34 -18.23
CA ILE A 104 -0.84 -15.99 -18.16
C ILE A 104 -0.96 -17.48 -17.82
N LYS A 105 -1.94 -17.86 -16.99
CA LYS A 105 -2.11 -19.23 -16.47
C LYS A 105 -2.09 -20.30 -17.57
N PRO A 106 -2.85 -20.20 -18.68
CA PRO A 106 -2.85 -21.21 -19.75
C PRO A 106 -1.48 -21.46 -20.37
N PHE A 107 -0.64 -20.43 -20.47
CA PHE A 107 0.70 -20.54 -21.08
C PHE A 107 1.73 -21.21 -20.17
N LEU A 108 1.48 -21.26 -18.86
CA LEU A 108 2.39 -21.85 -17.87
C LEU A 108 1.89 -23.21 -17.34
N LEU A 109 0.70 -23.64 -17.75
CA LEU A 109 0.18 -24.96 -17.42
C LEU A 109 0.90 -26.02 -18.25
N LYS A 110 1.32 -27.11 -17.60
CA LYS A 110 1.83 -28.28 -18.32
C LYS A 110 0.64 -29.06 -18.91
N PRO A 111 0.82 -29.76 -20.05
CA PRO A 111 -0.24 -30.58 -20.62
C PRO A 111 -0.74 -31.63 -19.61
N GLY A 112 -2.05 -31.61 -19.32
CA GLY A 112 -2.69 -32.53 -18.37
C GLY A 112 -2.87 -32.00 -16.94
N ASP A 113 -2.23 -30.89 -16.57
CA ASP A 113 -2.34 -30.31 -15.23
C ASP A 113 -3.55 -29.35 -15.13
N LEU A 114 -4.32 -29.45 -14.02
CA LEU A 114 -5.38 -28.51 -13.67
C LEU A 114 -4.85 -27.27 -12.92
N GLU A 115 -3.65 -27.37 -12.34
CA GLU A 115 -3.03 -26.31 -11.55
C GLU A 115 -1.56 -26.07 -11.91
N LEU A 116 -1.11 -24.83 -11.72
CA LEU A 116 0.29 -24.45 -11.88
C LEU A 116 1.17 -25.03 -10.76
N THR A 117 2.39 -25.43 -11.10
CA THR A 117 3.44 -25.74 -10.11
C THR A 117 3.75 -24.51 -9.24
N THR A 118 4.30 -24.71 -8.04
CA THR A 118 4.65 -23.61 -7.12
C THR A 118 5.51 -22.52 -7.78
N THR A 119 6.50 -22.91 -8.58
CA THR A 119 7.35 -21.99 -9.34
C THR A 119 6.55 -21.21 -10.38
N ASN A 120 5.68 -21.90 -11.14
CA ASN A 120 4.87 -21.24 -12.16
C ASN A 120 3.80 -20.32 -11.54
N LYS A 121 3.25 -20.67 -10.36
CA LYS A 121 2.36 -19.80 -9.57
C LYS A 121 3.10 -18.52 -9.15
N LEU A 122 4.35 -18.63 -8.69
CA LEU A 122 5.17 -17.48 -8.35
C LEU A 122 5.48 -16.59 -9.57
N ILE A 123 5.83 -17.17 -10.72
CA ILE A 123 6.10 -16.42 -11.95
C ILE A 123 4.82 -15.72 -12.45
N ALA A 124 3.70 -16.45 -12.55
CA ALA A 124 2.41 -15.88 -12.94
C ALA A 124 1.97 -14.76 -11.98
N GLY A 125 2.13 -14.99 -10.67
CA GLY A 125 1.84 -14.01 -9.62
C GLY A 125 2.74 -12.78 -9.70
N GLY A 126 4.03 -12.95 -9.98
CA GLY A 126 5.00 -11.88 -10.14
C GLY A 126 4.72 -11.01 -11.36
N ILE A 127 4.49 -11.60 -12.53
CA ILE A 127 4.18 -10.88 -13.76
C ILE A 127 2.84 -10.15 -13.66
N SER A 128 1.79 -10.83 -13.18
CA SER A 128 0.48 -10.20 -12.96
C SER A 128 0.54 -9.07 -11.93
N GLY A 129 1.33 -9.25 -10.86
CA GLY A 129 1.63 -8.22 -9.87
C GLY A 129 2.32 -7.00 -10.50
N ALA A 130 3.39 -7.21 -11.27
CA ALA A 130 4.10 -6.13 -11.96
C ALA A 130 3.19 -5.39 -12.95
N ALA A 131 2.41 -6.12 -13.75
CA ALA A 131 1.45 -5.54 -14.69
C ALA A 131 0.37 -4.71 -13.96
N SER A 132 -0.14 -5.22 -12.83
CA SER A 132 -1.11 -4.47 -12.02
C SER A 132 -0.52 -3.19 -11.43
N VAL A 133 0.74 -3.22 -10.96
CA VAL A 133 1.45 -2.02 -10.48
C VAL A 133 1.61 -1.00 -11.60
N ILE A 134 2.09 -1.40 -12.78
CA ILE A 134 2.29 -0.50 -13.92
C ILE A 134 0.95 0.15 -14.33
N CYS A 135 -0.09 -0.66 -14.53
CA CYS A 135 -1.41 -0.18 -14.95
C CYS A 135 -2.06 0.77 -13.94
N THR A 136 -1.94 0.45 -12.64
CA THR A 136 -2.59 1.23 -11.58
C THR A 136 -1.70 2.31 -10.96
N TYR A 137 -0.45 2.46 -11.43
CA TYR A 137 0.51 3.40 -10.85
C TYR A 137 0.00 4.87 -10.82
N PRO A 138 -0.65 5.40 -11.87
CA PRO A 138 -1.19 6.76 -11.85
C PRO A 138 -2.17 6.99 -10.69
N LEU A 139 -3.02 6.00 -10.39
CA LEU A 139 -3.96 6.06 -9.27
C LEU A 139 -3.22 6.03 -7.94
N ASP A 140 -2.15 5.23 -7.85
CA ASP A 140 -1.28 5.13 -6.67
C ASP A 140 -0.59 6.45 -6.34
N LEU A 141 -0.11 7.15 -7.37
CA LEU A 141 0.50 8.47 -7.24
C LEU A 141 -0.54 9.49 -6.76
N VAL A 142 -1.66 9.64 -7.47
CA VAL A 142 -2.70 10.62 -7.12
C VAL A 142 -3.27 10.38 -5.73
N LYS A 143 -3.51 9.13 -5.38
CA LYS A 143 -3.92 8.74 -4.04
C LYS A 143 -2.96 9.24 -2.97
N THR A 144 -1.66 8.99 -3.18
CA THR A 144 -0.64 9.38 -2.21
C THR A 144 -0.63 10.89 -2.04
N ARG A 145 -0.73 11.64 -3.14
CA ARG A 145 -0.80 13.09 -3.12
C ARG A 145 -2.05 13.62 -2.42
N LEU A 146 -3.22 13.08 -2.73
CA LEU A 146 -4.47 13.49 -2.09
C LEU A 146 -4.49 13.20 -0.59
N SER A 147 -3.96 12.04 -0.18
CA SER A 147 -3.82 11.70 1.24
C SER A 147 -2.98 12.76 1.97
N ILE A 148 -1.87 13.20 1.35
CA ILE A 148 -0.94 14.18 1.92
C ILE A 148 -1.49 15.61 1.85
N GLN A 149 -2.06 16.03 0.73
CA GLN A 149 -2.72 17.34 0.58
C GLN A 149 -3.82 17.51 1.60
N THR A 150 -4.68 16.51 1.77
CA THR A 150 -5.75 16.59 2.76
C THR A 150 -5.17 16.71 4.18
N ALA A 151 -4.01 16.11 4.46
CA ALA A 151 -3.30 16.27 5.73
C ALA A 151 -2.69 17.68 5.90
N SER A 152 -1.96 18.18 4.90
CA SER A 152 -1.30 19.49 4.92
C SER A 152 -2.29 20.66 5.00
N LEU A 153 -3.38 20.61 4.23
CA LEU A 153 -4.39 21.68 4.18
C LEU A 153 -4.94 22.04 5.56
N LYS A 154 -5.12 21.07 6.48
CA LYS A 154 -5.64 21.34 7.83
C LYS A 154 -4.59 21.95 8.78
N ASN A 155 -3.31 21.61 8.60
CA ASN A 155 -2.21 22.24 9.34
C ASN A 155 -1.96 23.67 8.84
N LEU A 156 -2.07 23.91 7.54
CA LEU A 156 -2.04 25.24 6.93
C LEU A 156 -3.22 26.10 7.41
N THR A 157 -4.42 25.52 7.51
CA THR A 157 -5.62 26.21 8.05
C THR A 157 -5.43 26.66 9.51
N LYS A 158 -4.54 26.01 10.28
CA LYS A 158 -4.22 26.41 11.67
C LYS A 158 -3.10 27.45 11.78
N SER A 159 -2.18 27.54 10.82
CA SER A 159 -0.96 28.37 10.98
C SER A 159 -0.98 29.73 10.28
N LYS A 160 -1.88 29.98 9.31
CA LYS A 160 -1.99 31.30 8.67
C LYS A 160 -3.44 31.73 8.44
N ILE A 161 -3.75 32.85 9.08
CA ILE A 161 -4.81 33.81 8.73
C ILE A 161 -4.73 34.09 7.21
N ASN A 162 -5.88 34.01 6.51
CA ASN A 162 -6.10 34.37 5.09
C ASN A 162 -5.63 33.41 3.97
N VAL A 163 -5.75 32.08 4.14
CA VAL A 163 -5.87 31.18 2.97
C VAL A 163 -7.35 30.78 2.83
N SER A 164 -7.92 31.11 1.67
CA SER A 164 -9.32 30.96 1.30
C SER A 164 -9.94 29.65 1.84
N LYS A 165 -10.98 29.78 2.69
CA LYS A 165 -11.71 28.68 3.38
C LYS A 165 -12.33 27.61 2.44
N ASN A 166 -12.12 27.69 1.12
CA ASN A 166 -12.90 26.96 0.12
C ASN A 166 -12.13 26.03 -0.83
N GLU A 167 -10.82 25.86 -0.70
CA GLU A 167 -10.13 24.85 -1.53
C GLU A 167 -10.32 23.44 -0.96
N LYS A 168 -11.46 22.83 -1.29
CA LYS A 168 -11.62 21.37 -1.18
C LYS A 168 -10.45 20.72 -1.93
N PRO A 169 -9.80 19.68 -1.36
CA PRO A 169 -8.78 18.95 -2.09
C PRO A 169 -9.35 18.51 -3.43
N PRO A 170 -8.63 18.69 -4.55
CA PRO A 170 -9.14 18.35 -5.87
C PRO A 170 -9.58 16.88 -5.90
N GLY A 171 -10.66 16.57 -6.61
CA GLY A 171 -11.04 15.18 -6.83
C GLY A 171 -9.90 14.38 -7.49
N MET A 172 -9.93 13.05 -7.36
CA MET A 172 -8.94 12.15 -7.97
C MET A 172 -8.75 12.43 -9.47
N PHE A 173 -9.85 12.59 -10.21
CA PHE A 173 -9.82 12.91 -11.63
C PHE A 173 -9.19 14.27 -11.93
N ARG A 174 -9.55 15.31 -11.17
CA ARG A 174 -8.95 16.65 -11.34
C ARG A 174 -7.46 16.64 -11.05
N SER A 175 -7.03 15.87 -10.05
CA SER A 175 -5.62 15.69 -9.72
C SER A 175 -4.86 14.94 -10.81
N LEU A 176 -5.44 13.88 -11.38
CA LEU A 176 -4.88 13.16 -12.53
C LEU A 176 -4.66 14.10 -13.72
N ILE A 177 -5.69 14.87 -14.08
CA ILE A 177 -5.63 15.85 -15.18
C ILE A 177 -4.57 16.92 -14.90
N ASN A 178 -4.53 17.45 -13.68
CA ASN A 178 -3.57 18.47 -13.29
C ASN A 178 -2.11 17.98 -13.45
N ILE A 179 -1.83 16.76 -13.02
CA ILE A 179 -0.49 16.17 -13.13
C ILE A 179 -0.12 15.93 -14.60
N TYR A 180 -1.08 15.44 -15.38
CA TYR A 180 -0.87 15.21 -16.80
C TYR A 180 -0.54 16.51 -17.55
N HIS A 181 -1.28 17.59 -17.32
CA HIS A 181 -1.01 18.84 -18.04
C HIS A 181 0.20 19.62 -17.50
N ASN A 182 0.41 19.62 -16.18
CA ASN A 182 1.33 20.57 -15.54
C ASN A 182 2.66 19.97 -15.06
N GLU A 183 2.82 18.64 -15.02
CA GLU A 183 3.99 18.00 -14.39
C GLU A 183 4.73 16.98 -15.28
N GLY A 184 4.62 17.15 -16.61
CA GLY A 184 5.33 16.32 -17.58
C GLY A 184 4.52 15.15 -18.14
N LYS A 185 3.19 15.31 -18.30
CA LYS A 185 2.32 14.35 -19.00
C LYS A 185 2.37 12.97 -18.36
N ILE A 186 2.65 11.96 -19.16
CA ILE A 186 2.70 10.58 -18.70
C ILE A 186 3.84 10.35 -17.70
N TRP A 187 5.00 10.97 -17.90
CA TRP A 187 6.16 10.79 -17.02
C TRP A 187 5.93 11.34 -15.61
N GLY A 188 5.11 12.39 -15.49
CA GLY A 188 4.65 12.92 -14.20
C GLY A 188 3.82 11.89 -13.41
N LEU A 189 2.93 11.16 -14.08
CA LEU A 189 2.07 10.14 -13.48
C LEU A 189 2.83 8.89 -13.01
N TYR A 190 4.00 8.62 -13.59
CA TYR A 190 4.86 7.48 -13.24
C TYR A 190 6.03 7.84 -12.31
N ARG A 191 6.01 9.03 -11.72
CA ARG A 191 7.08 9.45 -10.81
C ARG A 191 7.16 8.56 -9.58
N GLY A 192 8.35 8.00 -9.33
CA GLY A 192 8.59 7.05 -8.25
C GLY A 192 8.40 5.57 -8.63
N ILE A 193 8.13 5.25 -9.89
CA ILE A 193 8.03 3.85 -10.34
C ILE A 193 9.36 3.11 -10.12
N TRP A 194 10.50 3.74 -10.40
CA TRP A 194 11.83 3.16 -10.18
C TRP A 194 12.09 2.73 -8.73
N PRO A 195 11.98 3.62 -7.72
CA PRO A 195 12.13 3.19 -6.32
C PRO A 195 11.03 2.21 -5.89
N THR A 196 9.84 2.23 -6.50
CA THR A 196 8.81 1.21 -6.24
C THR A 196 9.27 -0.19 -6.69
N THR A 197 9.75 -0.32 -7.91
CA THR A 197 10.21 -1.61 -8.47
C THR A 197 11.44 -2.13 -7.73
N LEU A 198 12.41 -1.24 -7.48
CA LEU A 198 13.62 -1.56 -6.70
C LEU A 198 13.32 -1.90 -5.24
N GLY A 199 12.16 -1.49 -4.71
CA GLY A 199 11.70 -1.91 -3.39
C GLY A 199 10.98 -3.26 -3.43
N VAL A 200 10.01 -3.44 -4.32
CA VAL A 200 9.12 -4.61 -4.29
C VAL A 200 9.85 -5.90 -4.64
N ALA A 201 10.66 -5.92 -5.70
CA ALA A 201 11.31 -7.16 -6.14
C ALA A 201 12.29 -7.72 -5.09
N PRO A 202 13.23 -6.92 -4.53
CA PRO A 202 14.11 -7.43 -3.49
C PRO A 202 13.39 -7.75 -2.17
N TYR A 203 12.30 -7.04 -1.84
CA TYR A 203 11.51 -7.36 -0.65
C TYR A 203 10.99 -8.81 -0.69
N VAL A 204 10.41 -9.23 -1.82
CA VAL A 204 9.87 -10.59 -1.96
C VAL A 204 10.98 -11.63 -1.85
N SER A 205 12.11 -11.41 -2.54
CA SER A 205 13.26 -12.31 -2.48
C SER A 205 13.84 -12.41 -1.07
N LEU A 206 14.10 -11.28 -0.41
CA LEU A 206 14.64 -11.24 0.95
C LEU A 206 13.69 -11.88 1.96
N ASN A 207 12.39 -11.64 1.84
CA ASN A 207 11.39 -12.23 2.74
C ASN A 207 11.43 -13.75 2.67
N PHE A 208 11.44 -14.30 1.46
CA PHE A 208 11.51 -15.74 1.27
C PHE A 208 12.82 -16.32 1.82
N THR A 209 13.97 -15.74 1.49
CA THR A 209 15.27 -16.22 1.98
C THR A 209 15.38 -16.16 3.50
N ILE A 210 14.96 -15.06 4.12
CA ILE A 210 15.01 -14.89 5.58
C ILE A 210 14.01 -15.85 6.25
N TYR A 211 12.82 -16.04 5.66
CA TYR A 211 11.83 -16.98 6.18
C TYR A 211 12.38 -18.41 6.20
N GLU A 212 12.97 -18.90 5.11
CA GLU A 212 13.56 -20.24 5.05
C GLU A 212 14.71 -20.38 6.05
N LYS A 213 15.59 -19.37 6.15
CA LYS A 213 16.70 -19.39 7.13
C LYS A 213 16.24 -19.39 8.58
N LEU A 214 15.23 -18.60 8.93
CA LEU A 214 14.65 -18.61 10.27
C LEU A 214 13.95 -19.93 10.57
N LYS A 215 13.26 -20.51 9.58
CA LYS A 215 12.63 -21.82 9.73
C LYS A 215 13.66 -22.92 9.97
N GLU A 216 14.76 -22.94 9.23
CA GLU A 216 15.89 -23.87 9.42
C GLU A 216 16.50 -23.74 10.84
N PHE A 217 16.60 -22.53 11.37
CA PHE A 217 17.22 -22.27 12.67
C PHE A 217 16.30 -22.60 13.87
N PHE A 218 15.01 -22.26 13.78
CA PHE A 218 14.08 -22.36 14.90
C PHE A 218 13.24 -23.65 14.91
N VAL A 219 13.26 -24.47 13.86
CA VAL A 219 12.38 -25.65 13.76
C VAL A 219 13.21 -26.91 13.49
N PRO A 220 13.41 -27.78 14.50
CA PRO A 220 13.93 -29.13 14.28
C PRO A 220 12.93 -29.97 13.46
N VAL A 221 13.47 -30.89 12.66
CA VAL A 221 12.81 -31.60 11.55
C VAL A 221 11.58 -32.47 11.93
N GLU A 222 11.33 -32.72 13.22
CA GLU A 222 10.47 -33.85 13.67
C GLU A 222 9.18 -33.51 14.46
N HIS A 223 8.80 -32.25 14.67
CA HIS A 223 7.57 -31.93 15.43
C HIS A 223 6.47 -31.21 14.63
N LYS A 224 5.24 -31.68 14.86
CA LYS A 224 3.98 -31.11 14.37
C LYS A 224 3.96 -29.62 14.68
N TYR A 225 3.96 -28.82 13.61
CA TYR A 225 4.01 -27.36 13.64
C TYR A 225 2.97 -26.73 14.58
N ASP A 226 3.42 -25.90 15.51
CA ASP A 226 2.54 -24.91 16.13
C ASP A 226 2.30 -23.75 15.14
N SER A 227 1.03 -23.47 14.85
CA SER A 227 0.60 -22.36 14.00
C SER A 227 1.16 -21.03 14.50
N ILE A 228 1.36 -20.88 15.81
CA ILE A 228 1.91 -19.67 16.42
C ILE A 228 3.38 -19.47 16.03
N VAL A 229 4.19 -20.53 16.03
CA VAL A 229 5.61 -20.45 15.65
C VAL A 229 5.76 -20.05 14.18
N LYS A 230 4.93 -20.58 13.27
CA LYS A 230 4.90 -20.15 11.86
C LYS A 230 4.57 -18.67 11.71
N LEU A 231 3.59 -18.19 12.48
CA LEU A 231 3.21 -16.77 12.46
C LEU A 231 4.33 -15.88 12.99
N LEU A 232 5.02 -16.28 14.05
CA LEU A 232 6.15 -15.53 14.61
C LEU A 232 7.34 -15.49 13.65
N VAL A 233 7.69 -16.62 13.04
CA VAL A 233 8.77 -16.69 12.05
C VAL A 233 8.43 -15.85 10.82
N GLY A 234 7.18 -15.90 10.33
CA GLY A 234 6.72 -15.07 9.22
C GLY A 234 6.68 -13.57 9.56
N ALA A 235 6.29 -13.21 10.78
CA ALA A 235 6.31 -11.82 11.25
C ALA A 235 7.75 -11.30 11.39
N ALA A 236 8.66 -12.14 11.91
CA ALA A 236 10.08 -11.81 12.04
C ALA A 236 10.76 -11.65 10.68
N SER A 237 10.55 -12.58 9.75
CA SER A 237 11.09 -12.46 8.39
C SER A 237 10.56 -11.21 7.70
N GLY A 238 9.25 -10.98 7.77
CA GLY A 238 8.61 -9.77 7.25
C GLY A 238 9.18 -8.49 7.83
N GLY A 239 9.39 -8.43 9.14
CA GLY A 239 9.98 -7.27 9.82
C GLY A 239 11.42 -6.99 9.40
N ILE A 240 12.26 -8.02 9.30
CA ILE A 240 13.67 -7.89 8.90
C ILE A 240 13.76 -7.45 7.44
N SER A 241 13.06 -8.14 6.53
CA SER A 241 13.06 -7.79 5.09
C SER A 241 12.50 -6.39 4.86
N GLN A 242 11.44 -6.02 5.59
CA GLN A 242 10.86 -4.68 5.51
C GLN A 242 11.83 -3.61 6.01
N THR A 243 12.65 -3.90 7.02
CA THR A 243 13.68 -2.99 7.53
C THR A 243 14.77 -2.80 6.50
N LEU A 244 15.30 -3.87 5.91
CA LEU A 244 16.35 -3.79 4.88
C LEU A 244 15.89 -3.01 3.65
N ILE A 245 14.64 -3.18 3.22
CA ILE A 245 14.11 -2.51 2.03
C ILE A 245 13.56 -1.10 2.30
N TYR A 246 13.42 -0.73 3.57
CA TYR A 246 12.73 0.50 3.98
C TYR A 246 13.27 1.79 3.33
N PRO A 247 14.58 1.95 3.06
CA PRO A 247 15.08 3.11 2.32
C PRO A 247 14.36 3.33 0.98
N PHE A 248 14.08 2.27 0.21
CA PHE A 248 13.36 2.39 -1.06
C PHE A 248 11.87 2.75 -0.87
N ASP A 249 11.26 2.34 0.26
CA ASP A 249 9.90 2.74 0.60
C ASP A 249 9.82 4.26 0.91
N ILE A 250 10.83 4.82 1.61
CA ILE A 250 10.97 6.27 1.78
C ILE A 250 11.07 6.96 0.43
N LEU A 251 11.99 6.51 -0.42
CA LEU A 251 12.23 7.11 -1.72
C LEU A 251 10.97 7.11 -2.56
N ARG A 252 10.25 5.98 -2.64
CA ARG A 252 8.97 5.89 -3.34
C ARG A 252 8.02 7.01 -2.91
N ARG A 253 7.81 7.19 -1.60
CA ARG A 253 6.89 8.22 -1.11
C ARG A 253 7.35 9.63 -1.42
N ARG A 254 8.64 9.92 -1.25
CA ARG A 254 9.19 11.25 -1.52
C ARG A 254 9.16 11.61 -3.00
N PHE A 255 9.46 10.66 -3.88
CA PHE A 255 9.34 10.86 -5.33
C PHE A 255 7.88 11.09 -5.76
N GLN A 256 6.92 10.41 -5.13
CA GLN A 256 5.48 10.61 -5.42
C GLN A 256 5.01 12.03 -5.04
N VAL A 257 5.66 12.68 -4.07
CA VAL A 257 5.30 14.05 -3.62
C VAL A 257 6.26 15.14 -4.10
N LEU A 258 7.30 14.80 -4.85
CA LEU A 258 8.36 15.72 -5.25
C LEU A 258 7.88 16.94 -6.06
N SER A 259 6.78 16.79 -6.82
CA SER A 259 6.16 17.89 -7.56
C SER A 259 5.00 18.57 -6.83
N MET A 260 4.66 18.13 -5.62
CA MET A 260 3.61 18.77 -4.84
C MET A 260 4.15 20.05 -4.20
N GLY A 261 3.69 21.21 -4.68
CA GLY A 261 4.09 22.51 -4.16
C GLY A 261 5.57 22.76 -4.41
N THR A 262 5.90 23.23 -5.61
CA THR A 262 7.25 23.64 -6.02
C THR A 262 7.96 24.40 -4.89
N GLY A 263 8.84 23.72 -4.15
CA GLY A 263 9.65 24.29 -3.06
C GLY A 263 9.12 24.13 -1.63
N GLU A 264 7.85 23.79 -1.39
CA GLU A 264 7.27 23.80 -0.03
C GLU A 264 7.67 22.59 0.83
N MET A 265 7.91 21.43 0.20
CA MET A 265 8.31 20.20 0.91
C MET A 265 9.84 20.01 0.98
N GLY A 266 10.63 20.87 0.32
CA GLY A 266 12.09 20.88 0.38
C GLY A 266 12.81 19.70 -0.31
N PHE A 267 12.12 18.87 -1.10
CA PHE A 267 12.71 17.71 -1.76
C PHE A 267 13.09 18.01 -3.21
N ALA A 268 14.39 18.03 -3.51
CA ALA A 268 14.92 18.10 -4.87
C ALA A 268 15.81 16.88 -5.16
N TYR A 269 15.29 15.93 -5.94
CA TYR A 269 15.98 14.70 -6.28
C TYR A 269 16.01 14.52 -7.80
N THR A 270 17.20 14.33 -8.35
CA THR A 270 17.43 14.04 -9.77
C THR A 270 17.34 12.54 -10.06
N GLY A 271 17.64 11.69 -9.08
CA GLY A 271 17.61 10.24 -9.21
C GLY A 271 17.65 9.53 -7.86
N VAL A 272 17.51 8.19 -7.88
CA VAL A 272 17.48 7.34 -6.68
C VAL A 272 18.76 7.46 -5.85
N THR A 273 19.92 7.42 -6.50
CA THR A 273 21.24 7.55 -5.85
C THR A 273 21.43 8.93 -5.24
N HIS A 274 21.11 9.99 -5.99
CA HIS A 274 21.13 11.36 -5.50
C HIS A 274 20.20 11.53 -4.29
N ALA A 275 19.00 10.94 -4.34
CA ALA A 275 18.08 10.98 -3.21
C ALA A 275 18.65 10.30 -1.96
N LEU A 276 19.22 9.10 -2.07
CA LEU A 276 19.85 8.41 -0.93
C LEU A 276 20.96 9.27 -0.30
N VAL A 277 21.86 9.81 -1.12
CA VAL A 277 22.97 10.65 -0.65
C VAL A 277 22.46 11.92 0.00
N THR A 278 21.50 12.61 -0.63
CA THR A 278 20.92 13.86 -0.10
C THR A 278 20.18 13.63 1.22
N ILE A 279 19.46 12.50 1.38
CA ILE A 279 18.80 12.16 2.64
C ILE A 279 19.83 11.94 3.74
N VAL A 280 20.89 11.16 3.46
CA VAL A 280 21.93 10.91 4.46
C VAL A 280 22.66 12.21 4.83
N LYS A 281 22.94 13.09 3.87
CA LYS A 281 23.61 14.38 4.12
C LYS A 281 22.75 15.37 4.91
N LEU A 282 21.46 15.49 4.60
CA LEU A 282 20.58 16.51 5.21
C LEU A 282 19.83 16.04 6.46
N GLU A 283 19.52 14.74 6.55
CA GLU A 283 18.67 14.17 7.61
C GLU A 283 19.37 13.05 8.40
N GLY A 284 20.59 12.67 8.00
CA GLY A 284 21.32 11.55 8.57
C GLY A 284 20.75 10.18 8.20
N TYR A 285 21.39 9.12 8.69
CA TYR A 285 20.95 7.74 8.48
C TYR A 285 19.53 7.46 9.00
N ARG A 286 19.10 8.16 10.06
CA ARG A 286 17.74 8.06 10.60
C ARG A 286 16.67 8.55 9.61
N GLY A 287 17.03 9.45 8.69
CA GLY A 287 16.14 9.92 7.63
C GLY A 287 15.62 8.80 6.71
N LEU A 288 16.46 7.78 6.46
CA LEU A 288 16.11 6.62 5.63
C LEU A 288 15.12 5.66 6.31
N TYR A 289 14.86 5.82 7.61
CA TYR A 289 14.01 4.92 8.39
C TYR A 289 12.80 5.64 9.03
N LYS A 290 12.48 6.85 8.58
CA LYS A 290 11.33 7.62 9.05
C LYS A 290 10.01 6.84 8.84
N GLY A 291 9.32 6.54 9.93
CA GLY A 291 8.05 5.81 9.90
C GLY A 291 8.15 4.28 9.90
N LEU A 292 9.36 3.70 9.98
CA LEU A 292 9.55 2.24 10.00
C LEU A 292 8.76 1.61 11.14
N VAL A 293 8.85 2.20 12.35
CA VAL A 293 8.13 1.73 13.54
C VAL A 293 6.62 1.72 13.27
N ALA A 294 6.05 2.82 12.75
CA ALA A 294 4.63 2.88 12.41
C ALA A 294 4.23 1.82 11.36
N ASN A 295 5.12 1.53 10.40
CA ASN A 295 4.90 0.47 9.44
C ASN A 295 4.88 -0.92 10.07
N LEU A 296 5.79 -1.21 11.02
CA LEU A 296 5.83 -2.48 11.74
C LEU A 296 4.58 -2.71 12.60
N PHE A 297 4.12 -1.69 13.33
CA PHE A 297 2.85 -1.74 14.08
C PHE A 297 1.64 -2.03 13.19
N LYS A 298 1.71 -1.63 11.92
CA LYS A 298 0.64 -1.81 10.94
C LYS A 298 0.60 -3.21 10.33
N ILE A 299 1.76 -3.85 10.08
CA ILE A 299 1.85 -5.06 9.27
C ILE A 299 1.07 -6.22 9.90
N CYS A 300 1.34 -6.56 11.16
CA CYS A 300 0.73 -7.72 11.79
C CYS A 300 -0.80 -7.59 11.91
N PRO A 301 -1.36 -6.48 12.45
CA PRO A 301 -2.81 -6.31 12.53
C PRO A 301 -3.48 -6.27 11.15
N SER A 302 -2.81 -5.68 10.15
CA SER A 302 -3.35 -5.64 8.78
C SER A 302 -3.50 -7.05 8.20
N MET A 303 -2.48 -7.89 8.34
CA MET A 303 -2.54 -9.27 7.83
C MET A 303 -3.56 -10.11 8.60
N ALA A 304 -3.57 -10.03 9.93
CA ALA A 304 -4.51 -10.78 10.76
C ALA A 304 -5.97 -10.45 10.42
N ILE A 305 -6.32 -9.16 10.36
CA ILE A 305 -7.69 -8.71 10.04
C ILE A 305 -8.05 -9.07 8.60
N GLN A 306 -7.11 -8.98 7.66
CA GLN A 306 -7.38 -9.32 6.27
C GLN A 306 -7.72 -10.81 6.11
N TRP A 307 -6.93 -11.71 6.71
CA TRP A 307 -7.20 -13.14 6.62
C TRP A 307 -8.46 -13.54 7.37
N ALA A 308 -8.62 -13.09 8.62
CA ALA A 308 -9.82 -13.36 9.41
C ALA A 308 -11.10 -12.86 8.71
N SER A 309 -11.06 -11.64 8.16
CA SER A 309 -12.20 -11.12 7.40
C SER A 309 -12.45 -11.90 6.12
N TYR A 310 -11.38 -12.33 5.41
CA TYR A 310 -11.53 -13.11 4.19
C TYR A 310 -12.18 -14.46 4.45
N GLU A 311 -11.76 -15.17 5.50
CA GLU A 311 -12.32 -16.46 5.90
C GLU A 311 -13.80 -16.32 6.28
N LEU A 312 -14.12 -15.40 7.20
CA LEU A 312 -15.50 -15.15 7.64
C LEU A 312 -16.44 -14.77 6.49
N ILE A 313 -15.96 -13.95 5.56
CA ILE A 313 -16.78 -13.53 4.41
C ILE A 313 -16.94 -14.70 3.43
N LYS A 314 -15.88 -15.48 3.20
CA LYS A 314 -15.91 -16.62 2.28
C LYS A 314 -16.84 -17.73 2.80
N GLU A 315 -16.83 -17.99 4.10
CA GLU A 315 -17.76 -18.93 4.75
C GLU A 315 -19.24 -18.53 4.61
N GLN A 316 -19.55 -17.25 4.39
CA GLN A 316 -20.92 -16.81 4.13
C GLN A 316 -21.33 -16.90 2.65
N PHE A 317 -20.36 -17.02 1.73
CA PHE A 317 -20.61 -17.12 0.29
C PHE A 317 -20.66 -18.56 -0.23
N ILE A 318 -20.21 -19.53 0.56
CA ILE A 318 -20.17 -20.98 0.25
C ILE A 318 -21.21 -21.67 1.14
#